data_AF-A0A970EAB8-F1
#
_entry.id   AF-A0A970EAB8-F1
#
_cell.length_a   1.000
_cell.length_b   1.000
_cell.length_c   1.000
_cell.angle_alpha   90.00
_cell.angle_beta   90.00
_cell.angle_gamma   90.00
#
_symmetry.space_group_name_H-M   'P 1'
#
loop_
_entity.id
_entity.type
_entity.pdbx_description
1 polymer ?
#
loop_
_entity_poly.entity_id
_entity_poly.type
_entity_poly.pdbx_seq_one_letter_code
_entity_poly.pdbx_strand_id
1 'polypeptide(L)'
;MKRFVIIQPRFQIAGHMELVEATAEVMLGDGKTAAYRLLYSKDPQTGMLLAELVAHGSRDADLPYSGGYILTLWHFHHPWSHRGYLTRKSSADVFAGLCERAQKLWQAGETGRAAWQLGRALHLLQDIFIPQHSALTGCYGHAALEKWLTKDWKKYRVTSGGCYSWSREFCREDGTCHRLNSQSFSDWIDLGAHLSFPWFESYFAKGGFTEETFRQVAPLVIPHVLRFSAGFLQKIFTDLAAGAGR
;
A
#
# COMPACT_ATOMS: atom_id res chain seq x y z
N MET A 1 -24.10 4.58 31.27
CA MET A 1 -22.81 4.23 30.63
C MET A 1 -23.03 4.14 29.12
N LYS A 2 -22.50 5.09 28.34
CA LYS A 2 -22.54 5.03 26.87
C LYS A 2 -21.55 3.96 26.42
N ARG A 3 -22.03 2.89 25.79
CA ARG A 3 -21.19 1.90 25.10
C ARG A 3 -20.52 2.63 23.94
N PHE A 4 -19.22 2.89 24.06
CA PHE A 4 -18.41 3.23 22.90
C PHE A 4 -18.39 2.00 22.00
N VAL A 5 -19.06 2.09 20.86
CA VAL A 5 -18.86 1.15 19.77
C VAL A 5 -17.46 1.46 19.24
N ILE A 6 -16.47 0.69 19.68
CA ILE A 6 -15.16 0.66 19.04
C ILE A 6 -15.41 0.04 17.68
N ILE A 7 -15.46 0.88 16.64
CA ILE A 7 -15.38 0.44 15.26
C ILE A 7 -13.98 -0.15 15.11
N GLN A 8 -13.86 -1.48 15.24
CA GLN A 8 -12.60 -2.14 14.94
C GLN A 8 -12.32 -1.93 13.45
N PRO A 9 -11.11 -1.48 13.06
CA PRO A 9 -10.67 -1.54 11.67
C PRO A 9 -10.72 -3.01 11.25
N ARG A 10 -11.52 -3.34 10.23
CA ARG A 10 -11.75 -4.72 9.78
C ARG A 10 -10.94 -5.09 8.53
N PHE A 11 -9.84 -4.38 8.28
CA PHE A 11 -8.78 -4.89 7.45
C PHE A 11 -7.77 -5.63 8.32
N GLN A 12 -8.13 -6.86 8.67
CA GLN A 12 -7.17 -7.84 9.15
C GLN A 12 -7.00 -8.83 8.01
N ILE A 13 -6.14 -8.55 7.04
CA ILE A 13 -5.63 -9.64 6.22
C ILE A 13 -4.81 -10.51 7.18
N ALA A 14 -5.35 -11.64 7.60
CA ALA A 14 -4.56 -12.69 8.25
C ALA A 14 -3.37 -13.16 7.38
N GLY A 15 -3.30 -12.72 6.11
CA GLY A 15 -2.28 -12.97 5.10
C GLY A 15 -1.45 -11.75 4.66
N HIS A 16 -1.20 -10.74 5.52
CA HIS A 16 -0.20 -9.70 5.19
C HIS A 16 1.17 -10.31 4.82
N MET A 17 1.57 -11.40 5.49
CA MET A 17 2.71 -12.23 5.07
C MET A 17 2.56 -12.75 3.65
N GLU A 18 1.40 -13.31 3.29
CA GLU A 18 1.14 -13.89 1.97
C GLU A 18 1.20 -12.83 0.85
N LEU A 19 0.79 -11.58 1.13
CA LEU A 19 0.93 -10.47 0.18
C LEU A 19 2.39 -10.04 0.01
N VAL A 20 3.19 -10.04 1.08
CA VAL A 20 4.64 -9.77 1.00
C VAL A 20 5.34 -10.88 0.21
N GLU A 21 4.99 -12.14 0.44
CA GLU A 21 5.50 -13.28 -0.33
C GLU A 21 5.12 -13.19 -1.81
N ALA A 22 3.85 -12.91 -2.11
CA ALA A 22 3.40 -12.70 -3.49
C ALA A 22 4.07 -11.50 -4.17
N THR A 23 4.32 -10.43 -3.43
CA THR A 23 5.11 -9.30 -3.92
C THR A 23 6.54 -9.72 -4.25
N ALA A 24 7.15 -10.54 -3.39
CA ALA A 24 8.49 -11.08 -3.61
C ALA A 24 8.55 -11.99 -4.83
N GLU A 25 7.51 -12.79 -5.07
CA GLU A 25 7.42 -13.60 -6.29
C GLU A 25 7.35 -12.74 -7.55
N VAL A 26 6.60 -11.63 -7.55
CA VAL A 26 6.62 -10.68 -8.68
C VAL A 26 8.04 -10.16 -8.93
N MET A 27 8.73 -9.72 -7.88
CA MET A 27 10.13 -9.29 -7.99
C MET A 27 11.04 -10.38 -8.55
N LEU A 28 10.89 -11.63 -8.08
CA LEU A 28 11.68 -12.75 -8.56
C LEU A 28 11.40 -13.05 -10.04
N GLY A 29 10.12 -13.08 -10.43
CA GLY A 29 9.69 -13.30 -11.81
C GLY A 29 10.17 -12.23 -12.77
N ASP A 30 10.35 -10.99 -12.30
CA ASP A 30 10.87 -9.86 -13.07
C ASP A 30 12.41 -9.70 -12.99
N GLY A 31 13.12 -10.69 -12.43
CA GLY A 31 14.58 -10.69 -12.34
C GLY A 31 15.16 -9.72 -11.32
N LYS A 32 14.34 -9.17 -10.40
CA LYS A 32 14.75 -8.26 -9.31
C LYS A 32 15.37 -9.03 -8.14
N THR A 33 16.36 -9.87 -8.46
CA THR A 33 16.95 -10.83 -7.52
C THR A 33 17.66 -10.18 -6.34
N ALA A 34 18.23 -8.98 -6.49
CA ALA A 34 18.88 -8.26 -5.39
C ALA A 34 17.87 -7.82 -4.31
N ALA A 35 16.76 -7.18 -4.71
CA ALA A 35 15.70 -6.79 -3.79
C ALA A 35 15.02 -8.02 -3.16
N TYR A 36 14.78 -9.07 -3.94
CA TYR A 36 14.29 -10.35 -3.42
C TYR A 36 15.21 -10.92 -2.34
N ARG A 37 16.52 -11.03 -2.61
CA ARG A 37 17.49 -11.57 -1.65
C ARG A 37 17.60 -10.71 -0.40
N LEU A 38 17.51 -9.38 -0.53
CA LEU A 38 17.50 -8.48 0.61
C LEU A 38 16.27 -8.71 1.48
N LEU A 39 15.08 -8.87 0.88
CA LEU A 39 13.85 -9.13 1.62
C LEU A 39 13.93 -10.46 2.42
N TYR A 40 14.64 -11.46 1.88
CA TYR A 40 14.89 -12.74 2.54
C TYR A 40 16.24 -12.80 3.29
N SER A 41 16.89 -11.65 3.53
CA SER A 41 18.02 -11.60 4.46
C SER A 41 17.52 -11.46 5.90
N LYS A 42 18.34 -11.90 6.85
CA LYS A 42 18.03 -11.74 8.27
C LYS A 42 18.51 -10.38 8.76
N ASP A 43 17.65 -9.70 9.50
CA ASP A 43 18.06 -8.57 10.31
C ASP A 43 18.98 -9.07 11.46
N PRO A 44 20.17 -8.48 11.64
CA PRO A 44 21.15 -8.99 12.60
C PRO A 44 20.73 -8.80 14.07
N GLN A 45 19.81 -7.86 14.36
CA GLN A 45 19.40 -7.56 15.73
C GLN A 45 18.28 -8.48 16.21
N THR A 46 17.32 -8.78 15.33
CA THR A 46 16.13 -9.58 15.63
C THR A 46 16.24 -11.03 15.19
N GLY A 47 17.12 -11.34 14.21
CA GLY A 47 17.23 -12.65 13.59
C GLY A 47 16.08 -13.00 12.62
N MET A 48 15.09 -12.12 12.49
CA MET A 48 13.95 -12.26 11.59
C MET A 48 14.33 -11.90 10.16
N LEU A 49 13.62 -12.47 9.19
CA LEU A 49 13.71 -12.03 7.79
C LEU A 49 13.14 -10.62 7.66
N LEU A 50 13.73 -9.81 6.78
CA LEU A 50 13.15 -8.48 6.49
C LEU A 50 11.71 -8.59 5.97
N ALA A 51 11.38 -9.66 5.23
CA ALA A 51 10.03 -9.99 4.78
C ALA A 51 9.03 -10.07 5.95
N GLU A 52 9.43 -10.74 7.04
CA GLU A 52 8.58 -10.90 8.23
C GLU A 52 8.38 -9.55 8.94
N LEU A 53 9.43 -8.74 9.00
CA LEU A 53 9.35 -7.39 9.59
C LEU A 53 8.49 -6.44 8.75
N VAL A 54 8.58 -6.51 7.42
CA VAL A 54 7.69 -5.78 6.50
C VAL A 54 6.24 -6.21 6.73
N ALA A 55 5.96 -7.52 6.80
CA ALA A 55 4.60 -7.99 7.04
C ALA A 55 4.06 -7.61 8.43
N HIS A 56 4.90 -7.64 9.47
CA HIS A 56 4.55 -7.14 10.80
C HIS A 56 4.20 -5.65 10.75
N GLY A 57 5.03 -4.85 10.11
CA GLY A 57 4.78 -3.41 9.92
C GLY A 57 3.48 -3.15 9.18
N SER A 58 3.20 -3.92 8.13
CA SER A 58 1.96 -3.80 7.37
C SER A 58 0.75 -4.10 8.23
N ARG A 59 0.76 -5.23 8.95
CA ARG A 59 -0.33 -5.61 9.86
C ARG A 59 -0.54 -4.58 10.97
N ASP A 60 0.54 -4.06 11.55
CA ASP A 60 0.49 -3.14 12.69
C ASP A 60 -0.07 -1.76 12.31
N ALA A 61 -0.08 -1.40 11.01
CA ALA A 61 -0.66 -0.16 10.51
C ALA A 61 -2.16 -0.02 10.84
N ASP A 62 -2.91 -1.14 10.87
CA ASP A 62 -4.35 -1.15 11.17
C ASP A 62 -4.72 -1.57 12.60
N LEU A 63 -3.73 -1.88 13.43
CA LEU A 63 -3.95 -2.38 14.80
C LEU A 63 -3.76 -1.26 15.82
N PRO A 64 -4.84 -0.70 16.42
CA PRO A 64 -4.70 0.25 17.52
C PRO A 64 -3.82 -0.32 18.64
N TYR A 65 -2.99 0.54 19.24
CA TYR A 65 -2.07 0.19 20.33
C TYR A 65 -0.91 -0.76 19.97
N SER A 66 -0.72 -1.12 18.69
CA SER A 66 0.45 -1.89 18.23
C SER A 66 1.78 -1.12 18.32
N GLY A 67 1.71 0.21 18.49
CA GLY A 67 2.85 1.12 18.29
C GLY A 67 3.11 1.48 16.81
N GLY A 68 2.54 0.72 15.86
CA GLY A 68 2.58 0.93 14.41
C GLY A 68 1.32 1.52 13.80
N TYR A 69 0.25 1.64 14.58
CA TYR A 69 -1.03 2.13 14.10
C TYR A 69 -0.91 3.44 13.30
N ILE A 70 -1.55 3.47 12.15
CA ILE A 70 -1.82 4.65 11.35
C ILE A 70 -3.28 5.01 11.61
N LEU A 71 -3.54 6.29 11.92
CA LEU A 71 -4.90 6.71 12.19
C LEU A 71 -5.78 6.46 10.96
N THR A 72 -6.92 5.79 11.11
CA THR A 72 -7.84 5.44 9.99
C THR A 72 -8.09 6.59 9.00
N LEU A 73 -8.21 7.83 9.49
CA LEU A 73 -8.42 9.01 8.64
C LEU A 73 -7.30 9.28 7.62
N TRP A 74 -6.11 8.72 7.86
CA TRP A 74 -4.90 8.87 7.06
C TRP A 74 -4.63 7.67 6.13
N HIS A 75 -5.58 6.75 5.97
CA HIS A 75 -5.50 5.68 4.96
C HIS A 75 -6.04 6.14 3.59
N PHE A 76 -6.72 7.29 3.57
CA PHE A 76 -7.41 7.82 2.41
C PHE A 76 -6.58 8.89 1.70
N HIS A 77 -6.72 8.97 0.37
CA HIS A 77 -6.15 10.04 -0.44
C HIS A 77 -6.96 10.23 -1.73
N HIS A 78 -7.44 11.45 -1.97
CA HIS A 78 -8.21 11.75 -3.18
C HIS A 78 -7.30 12.28 -4.30
N PRO A 79 -7.38 11.71 -5.52
CA PRO A 79 -6.42 11.99 -6.60
C PRO A 79 -6.37 13.46 -7.04
N TRP A 80 -7.51 14.16 -6.99
CA TRP A 80 -7.56 15.55 -7.44
C TRP A 80 -7.37 16.61 -6.35
N SER A 81 -7.72 16.29 -5.11
CA SER A 81 -7.72 17.28 -4.01
C SER A 81 -6.62 17.02 -2.99
N HIS A 82 -5.87 15.92 -3.15
CA HIS A 82 -4.72 15.52 -2.35
C HIS A 82 -5.00 15.38 -0.85
N ARG A 83 -6.27 15.39 -0.45
CA ARG A 83 -6.69 15.34 0.96
C ARG A 83 -6.96 13.91 1.40
N GLY A 84 -6.88 13.70 2.71
CA GLY A 84 -7.42 12.51 3.36
C GLY A 84 -8.91 12.63 3.64
N TYR A 85 -9.44 11.68 4.42
CA TYR A 85 -10.89 11.52 4.60
C TYR A 85 -11.55 12.80 5.13
N LEU A 86 -11.11 13.27 6.30
CA LEU A 86 -11.64 14.48 6.96
C LEU A 86 -10.56 15.57 7.16
N THR A 87 -9.34 15.34 6.69
CA THR A 87 -8.18 16.21 6.94
C THR A 87 -7.44 16.54 5.66
N ARG A 88 -6.67 17.65 5.65
CA ARG A 88 -5.75 17.96 4.55
C ARG A 88 -4.64 16.90 4.42
N LYS A 89 -4.15 16.40 5.55
CA LYS A 89 -3.20 15.29 5.60
C LYS A 89 -3.86 14.02 5.05
N SER A 90 -3.17 13.31 4.18
CA SER A 90 -3.61 12.13 3.44
C SER A 90 -2.66 10.93 3.61
N SER A 91 -3.00 9.78 3.02
CA SER A 91 -2.10 8.62 2.99
C SER A 91 -0.82 8.89 2.21
N ALA A 92 -0.82 9.79 1.21
CA ALA A 92 0.39 10.18 0.49
C ALA A 92 1.42 10.85 1.40
N ASP A 93 0.98 11.74 2.29
CA ASP A 93 1.84 12.43 3.26
C ASP A 93 2.42 11.44 4.28
N VAL A 94 1.57 10.51 4.78
CA VAL A 94 2.00 9.50 5.75
C VAL A 94 2.97 8.52 5.11
N PHE A 95 2.67 8.05 3.90
CA PHE A 95 3.53 7.16 3.13
C PHE A 95 4.93 7.75 2.92
N ALA A 96 5.01 8.99 2.43
CA ALA A 96 6.30 9.67 2.25
C ALA A 96 7.09 9.78 3.57
N GLY A 97 6.43 10.20 4.66
CA GLY A 97 7.07 10.30 5.97
C GLY A 97 7.54 8.96 6.55
N LEU A 98 6.84 7.85 6.25
CA LEU A 98 7.26 6.50 6.63
C LEU A 98 8.50 6.06 5.84
N CYS A 99 8.54 6.35 4.53
CA CYS A 99 9.70 6.08 3.68
C CYS A 99 10.94 6.85 4.14
N GLU A 100 10.80 8.16 4.41
CA GLU A 100 11.90 8.98 4.95
C GLU A 100 12.41 8.45 6.29
N ARG A 101 11.50 8.00 7.16
CA ARG A 101 11.87 7.41 8.44
C ARG A 101 12.59 6.08 8.27
N ALA A 102 12.13 5.22 7.36
CA ALA A 102 12.80 3.97 7.03
C ALA A 102 14.22 4.23 6.52
N GLN A 103 14.41 5.24 5.66
CA GLN A 103 15.73 5.65 5.17
C GLN A 103 16.67 6.07 6.29
N LYS A 104 16.21 6.94 7.21
CA LYS A 104 17.01 7.37 8.37
C LYS A 104 17.39 6.21 9.28
N LEU A 105 16.45 5.31 9.57
CA LEU A 105 16.69 4.11 10.39
C LEU A 105 17.69 3.17 9.72
N TRP A 106 17.58 2.98 8.41
CA TRP A 106 18.50 2.13 7.65
C TRP A 106 19.92 2.70 7.66
N GLN A 107 20.09 4.00 7.46
CA GLN A 107 21.39 4.69 7.56
C GLN A 107 22.00 4.59 8.95
N ALA A 108 21.17 4.54 10.00
CA ALA A 108 21.62 4.32 11.37
C ALA A 108 21.93 2.83 11.68
N GLY A 109 21.82 1.92 10.71
CA GLY A 109 22.02 0.48 10.91
C GLY A 109 20.87 -0.23 11.62
N GLU A 110 19.74 0.44 11.83
CA GLU A 110 18.53 -0.11 12.46
C GLU A 110 17.63 -0.79 11.41
N THR A 111 18.19 -1.75 10.67
CA THR A 111 17.58 -2.35 9.48
C THR A 111 16.22 -3.00 9.74
N GLY A 112 16.05 -3.64 10.89
CA GLY A 112 14.78 -4.26 11.25
C GLY A 112 13.66 -3.26 11.52
N ARG A 113 13.97 -2.15 12.20
CA ARG A 113 13.00 -1.05 12.40
C ARG A 113 12.70 -0.34 11.10
N ALA A 114 13.69 -0.19 10.22
CA ALA A 114 13.49 0.34 8.89
C ALA A 114 12.53 -0.55 8.08
N ALA A 115 12.75 -1.87 8.03
CA ALA A 115 11.86 -2.82 7.37
C ALA A 115 10.43 -2.78 7.94
N TRP A 116 10.28 -2.66 9.26
CA TRP A 116 8.97 -2.47 9.87
C TRP A 116 8.28 -1.17 9.43
N GLN A 117 9.01 -0.04 9.30
CA GLN A 117 8.44 1.18 8.72
C GLN A 117 8.07 1.00 7.24
N LEU A 118 8.87 0.26 6.46
CA LEU A 118 8.55 -0.08 5.08
C LEU A 118 7.27 -0.91 4.98
N GLY A 119 7.05 -1.82 5.92
CA GLY A 119 5.78 -2.53 6.07
C GLY A 119 4.58 -1.60 6.23
N ARG A 120 4.70 -0.60 7.11
CA ARG A 120 3.65 0.40 7.33
C ARG A 120 3.40 1.26 6.09
N ALA A 121 4.46 1.58 5.33
CA ALA A 121 4.31 2.31 4.07
C ALA A 121 3.64 1.42 3.00
N LEU A 122 4.09 0.17 2.89
CA LEU A 122 3.53 -0.83 1.98
C LEU A 122 2.03 -0.98 2.19
N HIS A 123 1.57 -1.03 3.45
CA HIS A 123 0.16 -1.03 3.81
C HIS A 123 -0.65 0.06 3.10
N LEU A 124 -0.22 1.32 3.23
CA LEU A 124 -0.91 2.47 2.62
C LEU A 124 -0.91 2.39 1.08
N LEU A 125 0.17 1.87 0.49
CA LEU A 125 0.23 1.64 -0.95
C LEU A 125 -0.73 0.54 -1.41
N GLN A 126 -1.00 -0.45 -0.58
CA GLN A 126 -1.97 -1.49 -0.89
C GLN A 126 -3.41 -0.96 -0.72
N ASP A 127 -3.65 -0.21 0.37
CA ASP A 127 -4.94 0.42 0.65
C ASP A 127 -5.41 1.32 -0.48
N ILE A 128 -4.52 2.13 -1.08
CA ILE A 128 -4.96 3.10 -2.09
C ILE A 128 -5.56 2.46 -3.35
N PHE A 129 -5.30 1.17 -3.60
CA PHE A 129 -5.94 0.43 -4.69
C PHE A 129 -7.34 -0.09 -4.35
N ILE A 130 -7.75 -0.06 -3.08
CA ILE A 130 -9.14 -0.25 -2.69
C ILE A 130 -9.90 1.03 -3.07
N PRO A 131 -10.90 0.97 -3.98
CA PRO A 131 -11.51 2.17 -4.56
C PRO A 131 -12.06 3.16 -3.52
N GLN A 132 -12.59 2.66 -2.40
CA GLN A 132 -13.16 3.46 -1.31
C GLN A 132 -12.12 4.36 -0.62
N HIS A 133 -10.84 3.94 -0.55
CA HIS A 133 -9.77 4.74 0.03
C HIS A 133 -9.45 5.99 -0.83
N SER A 134 -9.56 5.86 -2.15
CA SER A 134 -9.40 7.00 -3.07
C SER A 134 -10.64 7.91 -3.15
N ALA A 135 -11.82 7.32 -2.96
CA ALA A 135 -13.10 8.05 -2.94
C ALA A 135 -13.43 8.68 -1.58
N LEU A 136 -12.50 8.63 -0.61
CA LEU A 136 -12.65 9.19 0.73
C LEU A 136 -13.92 8.71 1.45
N THR A 137 -14.18 7.40 1.48
CA THR A 137 -15.39 6.88 2.13
C THR A 137 -15.17 5.55 2.83
N GLY A 138 -15.62 5.45 4.08
CA GLY A 138 -15.71 4.17 4.80
C GLY A 138 -16.99 3.36 4.49
N CYS A 139 -17.83 3.88 3.60
CA CYS A 139 -19.14 3.31 3.25
C CYS A 139 -19.06 2.52 1.94
N TYR A 140 -20.19 2.35 1.24
CA TYR A 140 -20.20 1.77 -0.11
C TYR A 140 -19.53 0.39 -0.21
N GLY A 141 -19.88 -0.49 0.74
CA GLY A 141 -19.35 -1.85 0.78
C GLY A 141 -17.85 -1.96 1.11
N HIS A 142 -17.18 -0.90 1.58
CA HIS A 142 -15.74 -0.87 1.88
C HIS A 142 -15.27 -2.10 2.66
N ALA A 143 -15.75 -2.27 3.89
CA ALA A 143 -15.35 -3.40 4.74
C ALA A 143 -15.81 -4.77 4.18
N ALA A 144 -16.85 -4.79 3.33
CA ALA A 144 -17.33 -6.02 2.71
C ALA A 144 -16.39 -6.47 1.58
N LEU A 145 -15.95 -5.55 0.72
CA LEU A 145 -14.97 -5.80 -0.33
C LEU A 145 -13.64 -6.26 0.28
N GLU A 146 -13.13 -5.54 1.27
CA GLU A 146 -11.90 -5.86 1.99
C GLU A 146 -11.92 -7.27 2.60
N LYS A 147 -13.00 -7.59 3.31
CA LYS A 147 -13.20 -8.93 3.88
C LYS A 147 -13.31 -10.02 2.81
N TRP A 148 -13.92 -9.70 1.68
CA TRP A 148 -14.03 -10.64 0.56
C TRP A 148 -12.67 -10.88 -0.10
N LEU A 149 -11.91 -9.83 -0.41
CA LEU A 149 -10.57 -9.93 -0.99
C LEU A 149 -9.62 -10.71 -0.08
N THR A 150 -9.71 -10.52 1.25
CA THR A 150 -8.92 -11.30 2.22
C THR A 150 -9.07 -12.82 2.03
N LYS A 151 -10.25 -13.28 1.58
CA LYS A 151 -10.53 -14.70 1.34
C LYS A 151 -10.21 -15.14 -0.09
N ASP A 152 -10.44 -14.26 -1.06
CA ASP A 152 -10.53 -14.63 -2.48
C ASP A 152 -9.40 -14.11 -3.36
N TRP A 153 -8.46 -13.32 -2.83
CA TRP A 153 -7.45 -12.63 -3.66
C TRP A 153 -6.52 -13.58 -4.44
N LYS A 154 -6.20 -14.76 -3.90
CA LYS A 154 -5.15 -15.65 -4.45
C LYS A 154 -5.38 -16.05 -5.91
N LYS A 155 -6.63 -16.17 -6.36
CA LYS A 155 -6.97 -16.51 -7.76
C LYS A 155 -6.69 -15.37 -8.76
N TYR A 156 -6.47 -14.16 -8.27
CA TYR A 156 -6.13 -12.96 -9.06
C TYR A 156 -4.65 -12.60 -8.96
N ARG A 157 -3.84 -13.44 -8.30
CA ARG A 157 -2.42 -13.24 -8.11
C ARG A 157 -1.68 -13.16 -9.44
N VAL A 158 -0.67 -12.30 -9.49
CA VAL A 158 0.32 -12.23 -10.56
C VAL A 158 1.70 -12.58 -10.01
N THR A 159 2.56 -13.13 -10.86
CA THR A 159 3.93 -13.54 -10.51
C THR A 159 5.01 -12.76 -11.27
N SER A 160 4.61 -11.75 -12.05
CA SER A 160 5.51 -10.87 -12.82
C SER A 160 4.76 -9.60 -13.29
N GLY A 161 5.50 -8.67 -13.88
CA GLY A 161 4.98 -7.42 -14.45
C GLY A 161 4.91 -6.26 -13.45
N GLY A 162 5.82 -6.21 -12.48
CA GLY A 162 5.96 -5.15 -11.49
C GLY A 162 6.14 -3.76 -12.10
N CYS A 163 5.63 -2.74 -11.40
CA CYS A 163 5.64 -1.36 -11.85
C CYS A 163 6.86 -0.62 -11.29
N TYR A 164 8.03 -0.79 -11.91
CA TYR A 164 9.31 -0.31 -11.36
C TYR A 164 9.68 1.13 -11.71
N SER A 165 9.35 1.56 -12.93
CA SER A 165 9.66 2.90 -13.43
C SER A 165 8.50 3.37 -14.29
N TRP A 166 7.99 4.56 -14.00
CA TRP A 166 6.82 5.10 -14.68
C TRP A 166 6.78 6.62 -14.56
N SER A 167 6.15 7.23 -15.55
CA SER A 167 5.73 8.64 -15.55
C SER A 167 4.33 8.69 -16.16
N ARG A 168 3.44 9.49 -15.55
CA ARG A 168 2.03 9.61 -15.94
C ARG A 168 1.58 11.06 -15.83
N GLU A 169 0.65 11.43 -16.69
CA GLU A 169 -0.03 12.72 -16.63
C GLU A 169 -1.54 12.46 -16.61
N PHE A 170 -2.24 13.10 -15.68
CA PHE A 170 -3.69 13.06 -15.57
C PHE A 170 -4.21 14.50 -15.67
N CYS A 171 -5.13 14.76 -16.59
CA CYS A 171 -5.73 16.08 -16.76
C CYS A 171 -7.25 16.01 -16.64
N ARG A 172 -7.85 17.03 -16.01
CA ARG A 172 -9.30 17.26 -16.02
C ARG A 172 -9.70 18.14 -17.19
N GLU A 173 -11.00 18.16 -17.47
CA GLU A 173 -11.62 19.06 -18.46
C GLU A 173 -11.39 20.55 -18.15
N ASP A 174 -11.20 20.90 -16.87
CA ASP A 174 -10.88 22.26 -16.43
C ASP A 174 -9.42 22.68 -16.70
N GLY A 175 -8.61 21.81 -17.29
CA GLY A 175 -7.20 22.05 -17.61
C GLY A 175 -6.22 21.77 -16.47
N THR A 176 -6.71 21.38 -15.28
CA THR A 176 -5.85 20.98 -14.17
C THR A 176 -5.17 19.66 -14.50
N CYS A 177 -3.83 19.64 -14.51
CA CYS A 177 -3.04 18.45 -14.80
C CYS A 177 -2.10 18.10 -13.64
N HIS A 178 -1.99 16.80 -13.33
CA HIS A 178 -1.03 16.23 -12.38
C HIS A 178 -0.01 15.40 -13.15
N ARG A 179 1.28 15.65 -12.90
CA ARG A 179 2.40 14.88 -13.45
C ARG A 179 3.05 14.08 -12.35
N LEU A 180 2.98 12.77 -12.47
CA LEU A 180 3.41 11.81 -11.44
C LEU A 180 4.55 10.98 -11.99
N ASN A 181 5.51 10.63 -11.13
CA ASN A 181 6.57 9.70 -11.52
C ASN A 181 7.04 8.82 -10.35
N SER A 182 7.69 7.73 -10.71
CA SER A 182 8.13 6.73 -9.75
C SER A 182 9.24 7.20 -8.80
N GLN A 183 9.85 8.38 -8.98
CA GLN A 183 10.94 8.88 -8.12
C GLN A 183 10.41 9.47 -6.80
N SER A 184 9.28 10.17 -6.86
CA SER A 184 8.63 10.77 -5.70
C SER A 184 7.80 9.72 -4.95
N PHE A 185 7.95 9.59 -3.63
CA PHE A 185 7.20 8.60 -2.86
C PHE A 185 5.70 8.92 -2.78
N SER A 186 5.32 10.20 -2.63
CA SER A 186 3.90 10.59 -2.61
C SER A 186 3.17 10.19 -3.89
N ASP A 187 3.86 10.25 -5.03
CA ASP A 187 3.30 9.97 -6.34
C ASP A 187 2.86 8.51 -6.49
N TRP A 188 3.42 7.58 -5.71
CA TRP A 188 2.97 6.18 -5.71
C TRP A 188 1.55 6.04 -5.18
N ILE A 189 1.22 6.79 -4.12
CA ILE A 189 -0.14 6.85 -3.58
C ILE A 189 -1.05 7.61 -4.55
N ASP A 190 -0.60 8.75 -5.07
CA ASP A 190 -1.40 9.58 -5.96
C ASP A 190 -1.75 8.85 -7.28
N LEU A 191 -0.78 8.14 -7.87
CA LEU A 191 -1.03 7.29 -9.03
C LEU A 191 -2.02 6.16 -8.68
N GLY A 192 -1.86 5.51 -7.54
CA GLY A 192 -2.81 4.50 -7.07
C GLY A 192 -4.23 5.06 -6.95
N ALA A 193 -4.38 6.28 -6.42
CA ALA A 193 -5.65 6.96 -6.28
C ALA A 193 -6.28 7.34 -7.64
N HIS A 194 -5.47 7.82 -8.59
CA HIS A 194 -5.94 8.12 -9.94
C HIS A 194 -6.43 6.88 -10.68
N LEU A 195 -5.85 5.71 -10.40
CA LEU A 195 -6.27 4.44 -10.98
C LEU A 195 -7.52 3.88 -10.29
N SER A 196 -7.59 3.94 -8.95
CA SER A 196 -8.67 3.29 -8.19
C SER A 196 -9.94 4.13 -8.05
N PHE A 197 -9.85 5.46 -8.17
CA PHE A 197 -11.02 6.34 -8.09
C PHE A 197 -12.05 6.08 -9.20
N PRO A 198 -11.67 5.94 -10.49
CA PRO A 198 -12.62 5.53 -11.54
C PRO A 198 -13.28 4.17 -11.29
N TRP A 199 -12.58 3.24 -10.60
CA TRP A 199 -13.19 1.95 -10.21
C TRP A 199 -14.28 2.16 -9.17
N PHE A 200 -14.12 3.12 -8.26
CA PHE A 200 -15.18 3.48 -7.31
C PHE A 200 -16.42 3.99 -8.05
N GLU A 201 -16.23 4.92 -8.98
CA GLU A 201 -17.32 5.52 -9.75
C GLU A 201 -18.07 4.48 -10.60
N SER A 202 -17.33 3.55 -11.20
CA SER A 202 -17.89 2.54 -12.11
C SER A 202 -18.66 1.44 -11.38
N TYR A 203 -18.14 0.97 -10.24
CA TYR A 203 -18.64 -0.24 -9.59
C TYR A 203 -19.40 0.01 -8.28
N PHE A 204 -19.05 1.05 -7.53
CA PHE A 204 -19.53 1.23 -6.14
C PHE A 204 -20.49 2.40 -5.98
N ALA A 205 -20.30 3.50 -6.71
CA ALA A 205 -21.07 4.73 -6.51
C ALA A 205 -22.59 4.56 -6.64
N LYS A 206 -23.06 3.55 -7.39
CA LYS A 206 -24.49 3.25 -7.61
C LYS A 206 -25.07 2.16 -6.71
N GLY A 207 -24.35 1.70 -5.68
CA GLY A 207 -24.87 0.71 -4.72
C GLY A 207 -24.48 -0.76 -5.01
N GLY A 208 -23.51 -1.01 -5.89
CA GLY A 208 -23.06 -2.36 -6.28
C GLY A 208 -22.14 -3.03 -5.25
N PHE A 209 -22.65 -3.41 -4.08
CA PHE A 209 -21.84 -4.04 -3.01
C PHE A 209 -22.06 -5.54 -2.92
N THR A 210 -22.04 -6.21 -4.07
CA THR A 210 -22.30 -7.65 -4.18
C THR A 210 -21.02 -8.41 -4.46
N GLU A 211 -21.04 -9.72 -4.20
CA GLU A 211 -19.93 -10.59 -4.58
C GLU A 211 -19.62 -10.54 -6.08
N GLU A 212 -20.64 -10.38 -6.94
CA GLU A 212 -20.43 -10.22 -8.37
C GLU A 212 -19.61 -8.96 -8.69
N THR A 213 -19.95 -7.83 -8.06
CA THR A 213 -19.15 -6.61 -8.19
C THR A 213 -17.73 -6.81 -7.65
N PHE A 214 -17.56 -7.54 -6.55
CA PHE A 214 -16.23 -7.83 -6.00
C PHE A 214 -15.40 -8.68 -6.97
N ARG A 215 -16.00 -9.67 -7.65
CA ARG A 215 -15.35 -10.50 -8.66
C ARG A 215 -14.89 -9.70 -9.88
N GLN A 216 -15.63 -8.65 -10.26
CA GLN A 216 -15.28 -7.75 -11.36
C GLN A 216 -14.14 -6.79 -10.99
N VAL A 217 -14.10 -6.33 -9.73
CA VAL A 217 -13.11 -5.35 -9.25
C VAL A 217 -11.79 -6.00 -8.84
N ALA A 218 -11.82 -7.21 -8.28
CA ALA A 218 -10.63 -7.93 -7.85
C ALA A 218 -9.51 -8.12 -8.90
N PRO A 219 -9.79 -8.43 -10.19
CA PRO A 219 -8.74 -8.50 -11.22
C PRO A 219 -8.14 -7.13 -11.56
N LEU A 220 -8.73 -6.02 -11.11
CA LEU A 220 -8.11 -4.69 -11.16
C LEU A 220 -7.23 -4.49 -9.93
N VAL A 221 -7.80 -4.69 -8.73
CA VAL A 221 -7.14 -4.39 -7.45
C VAL A 221 -5.90 -5.25 -7.22
N ILE A 222 -6.03 -6.59 -7.27
CA ILE A 222 -4.97 -7.50 -6.82
C ILE A 222 -3.70 -7.40 -7.68
N PRO A 223 -3.78 -7.39 -9.02
CA PRO A 223 -2.58 -7.17 -9.83
C PRO A 223 -1.90 -5.83 -9.57
N HIS A 224 -2.66 -4.74 -9.36
CA HIS A 224 -2.07 -3.43 -9.06
C HIS A 224 -1.39 -3.42 -7.69
N VAL A 225 -2.06 -3.93 -6.66
CA VAL A 225 -1.49 -4.13 -5.32
C VAL A 225 -0.13 -4.82 -5.41
N LEU A 226 -0.04 -5.98 -6.08
CA LEU A 226 1.19 -6.76 -6.15
C LEU A 226 2.27 -6.09 -7.00
N ARG A 227 1.91 -5.55 -8.17
CA ARG A 227 2.88 -4.95 -9.11
C ARG A 227 3.47 -3.65 -8.57
N PHE A 228 2.65 -2.81 -7.94
CA PHE A 228 3.13 -1.57 -7.32
C PHE A 228 3.89 -1.84 -6.02
N SER A 229 3.46 -2.82 -5.22
CA SER A 229 4.23 -3.28 -4.06
C SER A 229 5.66 -3.72 -4.47
N ALA A 230 5.77 -4.49 -5.55
CA ALA A 230 7.07 -4.96 -6.05
C ALA A 230 7.93 -3.79 -6.57
N GLY A 231 7.30 -2.86 -7.29
CA GLY A 231 7.92 -1.63 -7.76
C GLY A 231 8.48 -0.78 -6.61
N PHE A 232 7.66 -0.56 -5.59
CA PHE A 232 8.01 0.24 -4.42
C PHE A 232 9.15 -0.37 -3.63
N LEU A 233 9.06 -1.66 -3.29
CA LEU A 233 10.11 -2.34 -2.53
C LEU A 233 11.44 -2.35 -3.29
N GLN A 234 11.40 -2.61 -4.61
CA GLN A 234 12.59 -2.49 -5.46
C GLN A 234 13.19 -1.08 -5.42
N LYS A 235 12.35 -0.04 -5.60
CA LYS A 235 12.81 1.35 -5.57
C LYS A 235 13.48 1.67 -4.25
N ILE A 236 12.79 1.45 -3.13
CA ILE A 236 13.30 1.87 -1.82
C ILE A 236 14.55 1.08 -1.46
N PHE A 237 14.64 -0.21 -1.76
CA PHE A 237 15.88 -0.97 -1.54
C PHE A 237 17.05 -0.48 -2.41
N THR A 238 16.79 -0.06 -3.65
CA THR A 238 17.82 0.61 -4.47
C THR A 238 18.27 1.92 -3.85
N ASP A 239 17.35 2.76 -3.38
CA ASP A 239 17.68 4.03 -2.73
C ASP A 239 18.49 3.82 -1.44
N LEU A 240 18.12 2.81 -0.64
CA LEU A 240 18.82 2.45 0.59
C LEU A 240 20.24 1.94 0.31
N ALA A 241 20.42 1.11 -0.72
CA ALA A 241 21.74 0.65 -1.14
C ALA A 241 22.63 1.79 -1.66
N ALA A 242 22.06 2.74 -2.40
CA ALA A 242 22.79 3.93 -2.89
C ALA A 242 23.15 4.92 -1.77
N GLY A 243 22.35 4.96 -0.70
CA GLY A 243 22.60 5.80 0.47
C GLY A 243 23.64 5.24 1.45
N ALA A 244 23.81 3.92 1.54
CA ALA A 244 24.73 3.26 2.47
C ALA A 244 26.22 3.39 2.09
N GLY A 245 26.53 3.88 0.89
CA GLY A 245 27.89 4.11 0.41
C GLY A 245 28.40 5.55 0.58
N ARG A 246 27.68 6.40 1.32
CA ARG A 246 28.08 7.77 1.66
C ARG A 246 28.32 7.90 3.15
#